data_AF-A1AYD1-F1
#
_entry.id   AF-A1AYD1-F1
#
_cell.length_a   1.000
_cell.length_b   1.000
_cell.length_c   1.000
_cell.angle_alpha   90.00
_cell.angle_beta   90.00
_cell.angle_gamma   90.00
#
_symmetry.space_group_name_H-M   'P 1'
#
loop_
_entity.id
_entity.type
_entity.pdbx_description
1 polymer ?
#
loop_
_entity_poly.entity_id
_entity_poly.type
_entity_poly.pdbx_seq_one_letter_code
_entity_poly.pdbx_strand_id
1 'polypeptide(L)' 'MEEYIGLDVSMKETAVSIHRDGKRVWRGKCASAPKVIAKVIRKRAPIAKRVVFDFVATAVPELGQVAHQQERA' A
#
# COMPACT_ATOMS: atom_id res chain seq x y z
N MET A 1 4.18 -23.68 -1.05
CA MET A 1 3.28 -22.51 -1.00
C MET A 1 4.01 -21.39 -0.29
N GLU A 2 4.25 -20.28 -0.97
CA GLU A 2 4.94 -19.12 -0.38
C GLU A 2 3.99 -17.93 -0.29
N GLU A 3 3.88 -17.38 0.92
CA GLU A 3 3.11 -16.17 1.20
C GLU A 3 4.04 -14.95 1.31
N TYR A 4 3.70 -13.91 0.57
CA TYR A 4 4.39 -12.63 0.57
C TYR A 4 3.42 -11.51 0.94
N ILE A 5 3.89 -10.58 1.78
CA ILE A 5 3.10 -9.43 2.22
C ILE A 5 3.70 -8.15 1.63
N GLY A 6 2.88 -7.37 0.94
CA GLY A 6 3.21 -5.98 0.59
C GLY A 6 2.55 -5.02 1.59
N LEU A 7 3.31 -4.05 2.08
CA LEU A 7 2.85 -3.00 2.97
C LEU A 7 3.09 -1.62 2.34
N ASP A 8 2.02 -0.89 2.07
CA ASP A 8 2.07 0.52 1.71
C ASP A 8 1.60 1.34 2.93
N VAL A 9 2.57 1.90 3.64
CA VAL A 9 2.39 2.51 4.97
C VAL A 9 2.27 4.02 4.84
N SER A 10 1.13 4.56 5.27
CA SER A 10 0.94 6.01 5.46
C SER A 10 0.82 6.37 6.94
N MET A 11 0.70 7.65 7.26
CA MET A 11 0.54 8.10 8.66
C MET A 11 -0.73 7.56 9.34
N LYS A 12 -1.85 7.47 8.61
CA LYS A 12 -3.15 7.09 9.19
C LYS A 12 -3.48 5.62 8.94
N GLU A 13 -3.34 5.18 7.71
CA GLU A 13 -3.71 3.84 7.27
C GLU A 13 -2.59 3.16 6.51
N THR A 14 -2.47 1.86 6.69
CA THR A 14 -1.56 0.99 5.94
C THR A 14 -2.39 0.09 5.05
N ALA A 15 -2.11 0.11 3.76
CA ALA A 15 -2.62 -0.89 2.84
C ALA A 15 -1.75 -2.16 2.93
N VAL A 16 -2.41 -3.31 2.96
CA VAL A 16 -1.77 -4.62 3.09
C VAL A 16 -2.23 -5.48 1.93
N SER A 17 -1.29 -6.06 1.19
CA SER A 17 -1.53 -7.04 0.13
C SER A 17 -0.93 -8.39 0.52
N ILE A 18 -1.63 -9.48 0.17
CA ILE A 18 -1.14 -10.85 0.42
C ILE A 18 -1.08 -11.56 -0.92
N HIS A 19 0.09 -12.10 -1.23
CA HIS A 19 0.36 -12.84 -2.45
C HIS A 19 0.65 -14.29 -2.09
N ARG A 20 0.00 -15.23 -2.78
CA ARG A 20 0.27 -16.67 -2.72
C ARG A 20 0.65 -17.13 -4.11
N ASP A 21 1.80 -17.80 -4.21
CA ASP A 21 2.30 -18.37 -5.47
C ASP A 21 2.30 -17.32 -6.61
N GLY A 22 2.78 -16.11 -6.29
CA GLY A 22 2.88 -14.97 -7.21
C GLY A 22 1.58 -14.21 -7.48
N LYS A 23 0.42 -14.69 -7.01
CA LYS A 23 -0.89 -14.04 -7.24
C LYS A 23 -1.39 -13.33 -6.00
N ARG A 24 -1.88 -12.10 -6.16
CA ARG A 24 -2.52 -11.35 -5.06
C ARG A 24 -3.88 -11.99 -4.72
N VAL A 25 -3.97 -12.60 -3.54
CA VAL A 25 -5.18 -13.29 -3.06
C VAL A 25 -6.00 -12.44 -2.10
N TRP A 26 -5.41 -11.39 -1.53
CA TRP A 26 -6.12 -10.48 -0.63
C TRP A 26 -5.50 -9.09 -0.63
N ARG A 27 -6.35 -8.08 -0.39
CA ARG A 27 -5.97 -6.69 -0.15
C ARG A 27 -6.91 -6.08 0.88
N GLY A 28 -6.37 -5.26 1.77
CA GLY A 28 -7.16 -4.48 2.72
C GLY A 28 -6.39 -3.30 3.28
N LYS A 29 -7.03 -2.55 4.17
CA LYS A 29 -6.41 -1.46 4.93
C LYS A 29 -6.59 -1.69 6.42
N CYS A 30 -5.70 -1.12 7.22
CA CYS A 30 -5.82 -1.06 8.67
C CYS A 30 -5.11 0.19 9.21
N ALA A 31 -5.35 0.56 10.46
CA ALA A 31 -4.61 1.64 11.11
C ALA A 31 -3.10 1.33 11.12
N SER A 32 -2.26 2.35 10.90
CA SER A 32 -0.80 2.18 10.78
C SER A 32 -0.09 1.83 12.09
N ALA A 33 -0.82 1.65 13.19
CA ALA A 33 -0.24 1.19 14.45
C ALA A 33 0.40 -0.20 14.29
N PRO A 34 1.67 -0.42 14.68
CA PRO A 34 2.38 -1.68 14.44
C PRO A 34 1.63 -2.93 14.97
N LYS A 35 0.96 -2.81 16.12
CA LYS A 35 0.17 -3.90 16.71
C LYS A 35 -1.03 -4.29 15.83
N VAL A 36 -1.65 -3.33 15.16
CA VAL A 36 -2.81 -3.55 14.29
C VAL A 36 -2.35 -4.24 13.00
N ILE A 37 -1.29 -3.74 12.37
CA ILE A 37 -0.67 -4.36 11.18
C ILE A 37 -0.30 -5.81 11.48
N ALA A 38 0.39 -6.06 12.59
CA ALA A 38 0.82 -7.40 12.97
C ALA A 38 -0.37 -8.34 13.28
N LYS A 39 -1.51 -7.82 13.77
CA LYS A 39 -2.74 -8.61 13.96
C LYS A 39 -3.36 -9.01 12.62
N VAL A 40 -3.37 -8.11 11.63
CA VAL A 40 -3.88 -8.40 10.29
C VAL A 40 -3.03 -9.47 9.61
N ILE A 41 -1.70 -9.33 9.65
CA ILE A 41 -0.76 -10.30 9.06
C ILE A 41 -0.97 -11.68 9.68
N ARG A 42 -0.93 -11.81 11.02
CA ARG A 42 -1.14 -13.10 11.69
C ARG A 42 -2.48 -13.75 11.39
N LYS A 43 -3.55 -12.96 11.24
CA LYS A 43 -4.90 -13.48 10.94
C LYS A 43 -5.02 -13.99 9.51
N ARG A 44 -4.32 -13.38 8.55
CA ARG A 44 -4.55 -13.60 7.11
C ARG A 44 -3.46 -14.40 6.41
N ALA A 45 -2.22 -14.26 6.86
CA ALA A 45 -1.04 -14.90 6.29
C ALA A 45 -0.08 -15.35 7.41
N PRO A 46 -0.50 -16.34 8.25
CA PRO A 46 0.29 -16.80 9.39
C PRO A 46 1.61 -17.49 8.98
N ILE A 47 1.74 -17.90 7.72
CA ILE A 47 2.93 -18.58 7.18
C ILE A 47 3.70 -17.70 6.19
N ALA A 48 3.47 -16.38 6.23
CA ALA A 48 4.20 -15.40 5.43
C ALA A 48 5.71 -15.57 5.60
N LYS A 49 6.42 -15.76 4.49
CA LYS A 49 7.88 -15.90 4.50
C LYS A 49 8.58 -14.54 4.51
N ARG A 50 7.96 -13.52 3.89
CA ARG A 50 8.54 -12.18 3.79
C ARG A 50 7.46 -11.10 3.86
N VAL A 51 7.85 -9.98 4.45
CA VAL A 51 7.08 -8.73 4.48
C VAL A 51 7.94 -7.66 3.82
N VAL A 52 7.38 -6.99 2.82
CA VAL A 52 8.09 -6.00 2.00
C VAL A 52 7.33 -4.69 2.07
N PHE A 53 8.05 -3.58 2.15
CA PHE A 53 7.47 -2.26 1.95
C PHE A 53 7.24 -2.02 0.47
N ASP A 54 5.98 -1.81 0.10
CA ASP A 54 5.57 -1.43 -1.24
C ASP A 54 5.34 0.07 -1.23
N PHE A 55 6.03 0.78 -2.12
CA PHE A 55 5.81 2.21 -2.32
C PHE A 55 5.22 2.36 -3.70
N VAL A 56 3.97 2.81 -3.78
CA VAL A 56 3.44 3.29 -5.05
C VAL A 56 4.14 4.61 -5.32
N ALA A 57 5.09 4.61 -6.26
CA ALA A 57 5.56 5.84 -6.88
C ALA A 57 4.37 6.45 -7.62
N THR A 58 3.56 7.25 -6.95
CA THR A 58 2.64 8.17 -7.62
C THR A 58 3.53 9.12 -8.41
N ALA A 59 3.42 9.11 -9.73
CA ALA A 59 4.02 10.14 -10.57
C ALA A 59 3.62 11.49 -9.97
N VAL A 60 4.58 12.22 -9.42
CA VAL A 60 4.36 13.60 -9.00
C VAL A 60 4.14 14.36 -10.31
N PRO A 61 2.97 14.95 -10.57
CA PRO A 61 2.85 15.83 -11.72
C PRO A 61 3.88 16.94 -11.51
N GLU A 62 4.73 17.16 -12.50
CA GLU A 62 5.77 18.18 -12.46
C GLU A 62 5.16 19.50 -11.97
N LEU A 63 5.71 20.04 -10.88
CA LEU A 63 5.37 21.37 -10.38
C LEU A 63 5.74 22.39 -11.47
N GLY A 64 4.80 22.71 -12.36
CA GLY A 64 5.08 23.62 -13.47
C GLY A 64 3.93 23.93 -14.44
N GLN A 65 2.81 23.20 -14.40
CA GLN A 65 1.67 23.52 -15.27
C GLN A 65 0.54 24.18 -14.47
N VAL A 66 0.79 25.42 -14.03
CA VAL A 66 -0.30 26.34 -13.71
C VAL A 66 -0.89 26.76 -15.06
N ALA A 67 -1.99 26.13 -15.46
CA ALA A 67 -2.76 26.58 -16.59
C ALA A 67 -3.30 27.98 -16.27
N HIS A 68 -2.63 29.01 -16.78
CA HIS A 68 -3.21 30.34 -16.92
C HIS A 68 -4.42 30.20 -17.86
N GLN A 69 -5.59 29.94 -17.28
CA GLN A 69 -6.86 30.20 -17.95
C GLN A 69 -6.97 31.71 -18.10
N GLN A 70 -6.63 32.14 -19.31
CA GLN A 70 -6.80 33.47 -19.87
C GLN A 70 -8.20 34.01 -19.53
N GLU A 71 -8.21 35.13 -18.79
CA GLU A 71 -9.37 35.99 -18.62
C GLU A 71 -10.01 36.25 -19.99
N ARG A 72 -11.21 35.73 -20.18
CA ARG A 72 -12.11 36.14 -21.27
C ARG A 72 -12.95 37.29 -20.74
N ALA A 73 -12.57 38.51 -21.10
CA ALA A 73 -13.50 39.62 -21.27
C ALA A 73 -14.03 39.59 -22.71
#